data_AF-A0A6J5ZZB9-F1
#
_entry.id   AF-A0A6J5ZZB9-F1
#
_cell.length_a   1.000
_cell.length_b   1.000
_cell.length_c   1.000
_cell.angle_alpha   90.00
_cell.angle_beta   90.00
_cell.angle_gamma   90.00
#
_symmetry.space_group_name_H-M   'P 1'
#
loop_
_entity.id
_entity.type
_entity.pdbx_description
1 polymer ?
#
loop_
_entity_poly.entity_id
_entity_poly.type
_entity_poly.pdbx_seq_one_letter_code
_entity_poly.pdbx_strand_id
1 'polypeptide(L)'
;MVNCNPETVSTDYDTSDRLYFEPLTLEDVLAVAEIEKPEGVIVQFGGQTPLKLAEGLVEAGINVLGTGVDAIDLAEDRGRFGGLLERLGYQAPPYAEAHSVEQALSVSDEVGFPLLVRPSYVLGGRAMEIVYSQDDLKDYLSRHVREDGRAIYLDRFLENAIEVDVDALCDGNSVWIGGIMQHVEEAGIHSGDSACVLPPHSLGPEMMSAIRAQSEGIALALGVVGLCNIQFAVYGAELYVIEANPRASRTVPFVSKAIGLPLAKLACRLMLGETIEQLELPADPMGHDHVSVKEAVMPFDRFDGADALLGPEMRSTGEVMGVARDFPTAFAKAQAAAGAALPDGGTAFITVTDSDKPGAVAIAQTLHDLGFKIVATRGTREALERMGVPATELMKVGEGSPNVVDMIESGEVTLVVNTPTGSGARTDGWEIRRSAVARSVPCLTTLAGGLAAVRAISSARNGEAEVLSLQEIHRGLYSVEAEA
;
A
#
# COMPACT_ATOMS: atom_id res chain seq x y z
N MET A 1 7.53 -15.97 -24.60
CA MET A 1 6.51 -15.50 -23.63
C MET A 1 5.39 -16.52 -23.56
N VAL A 2 4.89 -16.83 -22.36
CA VAL A 2 3.67 -17.64 -22.16
C VAL A 2 2.71 -16.81 -21.33
N ASN A 3 1.57 -16.43 -21.90
CA ASN A 3 0.52 -15.67 -21.22
C ASN A 3 -0.77 -15.71 -22.07
N CYS A 4 -1.92 -15.55 -21.43
CA CYS A 4 -3.23 -15.57 -22.10
C CYS A 4 -4.09 -14.33 -21.85
N ASN A 5 -3.55 -13.26 -21.24
CA ASN A 5 -4.30 -12.02 -21.08
C ASN A 5 -4.22 -11.15 -22.35
N PRO A 6 -5.32 -11.04 -23.13
CA PRO A 6 -5.33 -10.35 -24.43
C PRO A 6 -5.13 -8.83 -24.33
N GLU A 7 -5.31 -8.24 -23.14
CA GLU A 7 -5.22 -6.79 -22.93
C GLU A 7 -3.77 -6.31 -22.70
N THR A 8 -2.81 -7.23 -22.61
CA THR A 8 -1.45 -6.90 -22.17
C THR A 8 -0.48 -6.74 -23.34
N VAL A 9 0.47 -5.81 -23.19
CA VAL A 9 1.63 -5.69 -24.10
C VAL A 9 2.46 -6.99 -24.14
N SER A 10 2.45 -7.78 -23.06
CA SER A 10 3.17 -9.07 -23.02
C SER A 10 2.67 -10.09 -24.04
N THR A 11 1.40 -10.02 -24.44
CA THR A 11 0.81 -10.88 -25.47
C THR A 11 0.83 -10.25 -26.86
N ASP A 12 1.58 -9.16 -27.04
CA ASP A 12 1.95 -8.66 -28.37
C ASP A 12 3.09 -9.51 -28.93
N TYR A 13 2.99 -9.89 -30.21
CA TYR A 13 4.03 -10.66 -30.90
C TYR A 13 5.33 -9.86 -31.09
N ASP A 14 5.29 -8.52 -31.03
CA ASP A 14 6.47 -7.66 -31.10
C ASP A 14 7.28 -7.66 -29.78
N THR A 15 6.70 -8.13 -28.67
CA THR A 15 7.34 -8.11 -27.34
C THR A 15 8.32 -9.27 -27.12
N SER A 16 8.19 -10.39 -27.84
CA SER A 16 9.01 -11.58 -27.63
C SER A 16 9.25 -12.36 -28.91
N ASP A 17 10.37 -13.07 -29.02
CA ASP A 17 10.72 -13.87 -30.20
C ASP A 17 9.69 -14.97 -30.50
N ARG A 18 9.08 -15.53 -29.45
CA ARG A 18 8.05 -16.58 -29.52
C ARG A 18 6.99 -16.31 -28.47
N LEU A 19 5.74 -16.17 -28.90
CA LEU A 19 4.58 -16.01 -28.03
C LEU A 19 3.71 -17.27 -28.06
N TYR A 20 3.45 -17.82 -26.88
CA TYR A 20 2.46 -18.88 -26.64
C TYR A 20 1.28 -18.25 -25.92
N PHE A 21 0.17 -18.09 -26.66
CA PHE A 21 -1.08 -17.57 -26.10
C PHE A 21 -1.85 -18.73 -25.45
N GLU A 22 -1.30 -19.25 -24.35
CA GLU A 22 -1.77 -20.45 -23.67
C GLU A 22 -2.10 -20.15 -22.19
N PRO A 23 -2.99 -20.94 -21.55
CA PRO A 23 -3.25 -20.80 -20.13
C PRO A 23 -1.97 -20.98 -19.30
N LEU A 24 -1.86 -20.23 -18.21
CA LEU A 24 -0.79 -20.42 -17.22
C LEU A 24 -1.13 -21.55 -16.25
N THR A 25 -1.20 -22.78 -16.78
CA THR A 25 -1.30 -24.01 -15.97
C THR A 25 -0.01 -24.80 -16.05
N LEU A 26 0.19 -25.72 -15.09
CA LEU A 26 1.38 -26.58 -15.10
C LEU A 26 1.44 -27.45 -16.36
N GLU A 27 0.30 -28.01 -16.80
CA GLU A 27 0.21 -28.85 -18.00
C GLU A 27 0.64 -28.08 -19.25
N ASP A 28 0.04 -26.91 -19.48
CA ASP A 28 0.30 -26.11 -20.68
C ASP A 28 1.74 -25.60 -20.72
N VAL A 29 2.27 -25.13 -19.57
CA VAL A 29 3.65 -24.64 -19.49
C VAL A 29 4.65 -25.78 -19.70
N LEU A 30 4.39 -26.99 -19.18
CA LEU A 30 5.25 -28.15 -19.42
C LEU A 30 5.20 -28.61 -20.88
N ALA A 31 4.04 -28.55 -21.54
CA ALA A 31 3.92 -28.87 -22.96
C ALA A 31 4.76 -27.92 -23.84
N VAL A 32 4.78 -26.62 -23.50
CA VAL A 32 5.68 -25.65 -24.15
C VAL A 32 7.14 -25.99 -23.86
N ALA A 33 7.48 -26.26 -22.59
CA ALA A 33 8.85 -26.54 -22.17
C ALA A 33 9.41 -27.84 -22.77
N GLU A 34 8.58 -28.86 -23.01
CA GLU A 34 9.00 -30.12 -23.64
C GLU A 34 9.50 -29.89 -25.07
N ILE A 35 8.86 -28.99 -25.80
CA ILE A 35 9.20 -28.64 -27.18
C ILE A 35 10.38 -27.68 -27.22
N GLU A 36 10.30 -26.59 -26.45
CA GLU A 36 11.27 -25.49 -26.51
C GLU A 36 12.57 -25.79 -25.76
N LYS A 37 12.51 -26.65 -24.74
CA LYS A 37 13.65 -27.01 -23.87
C LYS A 37 14.44 -25.78 -23.40
N PRO A 38 13.78 -24.85 -22.68
CA PRO A 38 14.38 -23.57 -22.34
C PRO A 38 15.61 -23.74 -21.44
N GLU A 39 16.58 -22.82 -21.58
CA GLU A 39 17.74 -22.75 -20.67
C GLU A 39 17.31 -22.46 -19.23
N GLY A 40 16.21 -21.71 -19.07
CA GLY A 40 15.54 -21.54 -17.79
C GLY A 40 14.23 -20.76 -17.90
N VAL A 41 13.48 -20.74 -16.80
CA VAL A 41 12.15 -20.13 -16.70
C VAL A 41 12.11 -19.15 -15.54
N ILE A 42 11.57 -17.95 -15.78
CA ILE A 42 11.35 -16.92 -14.76
C ILE A 42 9.89 -16.99 -14.30
N VAL A 43 9.67 -17.19 -13.00
CA VAL A 43 8.33 -17.31 -12.39
C VAL A 43 7.97 -16.13 -11.48
N GLN A 44 8.92 -15.26 -11.19
CA GLN A 44 8.83 -14.24 -10.15
C GLN A 44 8.22 -12.91 -10.65
N PHE A 45 7.91 -12.78 -11.94
CA PHE A 45 7.45 -11.51 -12.54
C PHE A 45 5.95 -11.46 -12.84
N GLY A 46 5.26 -12.61 -12.88
CA GLY A 46 3.83 -12.67 -13.26
C GLY A 46 2.86 -12.73 -12.08
N GLY A 47 3.30 -12.37 -10.87
CA GLY A 47 2.49 -12.47 -9.65
C GLY A 47 2.28 -13.92 -9.20
N GLN A 48 1.17 -14.19 -8.50
CA GLN A 48 0.98 -15.47 -7.82
C GLN A 48 0.78 -16.67 -8.76
N THR A 49 0.21 -16.44 -9.95
CA THR A 49 -0.11 -17.52 -10.89
C THR A 49 1.12 -18.35 -11.25
N PRO A 50 2.21 -17.77 -11.80
CA PRO A 50 3.43 -18.53 -12.08
C PRO A 50 4.17 -18.99 -10.82
N LEU A 51 4.12 -18.24 -9.71
CA LEU A 51 4.72 -18.67 -8.45
C LEU A 51 4.18 -20.02 -7.98
N LYS A 52 2.87 -20.24 -8.08
CA LYS A 52 2.23 -21.52 -7.73
C LYS A 52 2.62 -22.68 -8.64
N LEU A 53 3.16 -22.41 -9.82
CA LEU A 53 3.65 -23.44 -10.74
C LEU A 53 5.10 -23.83 -10.45
N ALA A 54 5.84 -23.02 -9.69
CA ALA A 54 7.28 -23.13 -9.57
C ALA A 54 7.74 -24.49 -9.01
N GLU A 55 7.05 -25.01 -7.99
CA GLU A 55 7.33 -26.33 -7.42
C GLU A 55 7.18 -27.45 -8.48
N GLY A 56 6.03 -27.50 -9.16
CA GLY A 56 5.77 -28.50 -10.21
C GLY A 56 6.72 -28.38 -11.40
N LEU A 57 7.18 -27.18 -11.74
CA LEU A 57 8.20 -26.98 -12.77
C LEU A 57 9.56 -27.56 -12.35
N VAL A 58 9.99 -27.31 -11.10
CA VAL A 58 11.23 -27.87 -10.55
C VAL A 58 11.16 -29.39 -10.46
N GLU A 59 10.03 -29.96 -10.01
CA GLU A 59 9.80 -31.41 -9.97
C GLU A 59 9.88 -32.07 -11.36
N ALA A 60 9.42 -31.37 -12.39
CA ALA A 60 9.52 -31.78 -13.78
C ALA A 60 10.93 -31.60 -14.39
N GLY A 61 11.90 -31.10 -13.60
CA GLY A 61 13.28 -30.88 -14.02
C GLY A 61 13.51 -29.60 -14.83
N ILE A 62 12.56 -28.66 -14.82
CA ILE A 62 12.73 -27.34 -15.44
C ILE A 62 13.60 -26.46 -14.55
N ASN A 63 14.60 -25.82 -15.16
CA ASN A 63 15.46 -24.87 -14.47
C ASN A 63 14.74 -23.55 -14.21
N VAL A 64 14.29 -23.32 -12.98
CA VAL A 64 13.72 -22.03 -12.56
C VAL A 64 14.86 -21.08 -12.21
N LEU A 65 14.96 -19.96 -12.95
CA LEU A 65 16.00 -18.93 -12.77
C LEU A 65 15.67 -18.00 -11.60
N GLY A 66 16.69 -17.37 -11.02
CA GLY A 66 16.53 -16.38 -9.95
C GLY A 66 16.32 -17.00 -8.57
N THR A 67 15.53 -16.33 -7.73
CA THR A 67 15.26 -16.81 -6.37
C THR A 67 14.60 -18.19 -6.38
N GLY A 68 15.16 -19.11 -5.59
CA GLY A 68 14.70 -20.50 -5.51
C GLY A 68 13.32 -20.66 -4.87
N VAL A 69 12.62 -21.75 -5.22
CA VAL A 69 11.24 -22.03 -4.75
C VAL A 69 11.15 -22.11 -3.23
N ASP A 70 12.11 -22.77 -2.58
CA ASP A 70 12.14 -22.87 -1.11
C ASP A 70 12.30 -21.51 -0.42
N ALA A 71 13.01 -20.57 -1.03
CA ALA A 71 13.15 -19.21 -0.49
C ALA A 71 11.84 -18.42 -0.60
N ILE A 72 11.06 -18.66 -1.66
CA ILE A 72 9.74 -18.07 -1.84
C ILE A 72 8.78 -18.64 -0.78
N ASP A 73 8.74 -19.96 -0.62
CA ASP A 73 7.93 -20.63 0.39
C ASP A 73 8.33 -20.21 1.82
N LEU A 74 9.63 -20.10 2.10
CA LEU A 74 10.14 -19.62 3.40
C LEU A 74 9.61 -18.22 3.75
N ALA A 75 9.50 -17.33 2.76
CA ALA A 75 9.03 -15.97 2.96
C ALA A 75 7.49 -15.88 3.09
N GLU A 76 6.75 -16.76 2.43
CA GLU A 76 5.29 -16.85 2.54
C GLU A 76 4.83 -17.57 3.83
N ASP A 77 5.61 -18.51 4.36
CA ASP A 77 5.30 -19.22 5.61
C ASP A 77 5.63 -18.38 6.85
N ARG A 78 4.60 -18.07 7.66
CA ARG A 78 4.73 -17.17 8.82
C ARG A 78 5.69 -17.70 9.89
N GLY A 79 5.70 -19.01 10.13
CA GLY A 79 6.57 -19.63 11.14
C GLY A 79 8.03 -19.70 10.69
N ARG A 80 8.26 -20.12 9.44
CA ARG A 80 9.61 -20.15 8.84
C ARG A 80 10.20 -18.75 8.73
N PHE A 81 9.41 -17.76 8.30
CA PHE A 81 9.82 -16.37 8.21
C PHE A 81 10.06 -15.76 9.60
N GLY A 82 9.17 -16.02 10.58
CA GLY A 82 9.38 -15.60 11.96
C GLY A 82 10.70 -16.12 12.53
N GLY A 83 11.00 -17.41 12.33
CA GLY A 83 12.28 -18.00 12.72
C GLY A 83 13.49 -17.41 11.98
N LEU A 84 13.33 -16.93 10.73
CA LEU A 84 14.38 -16.18 10.03
C LEU A 84 14.66 -14.84 10.70
N LEU A 85 13.61 -14.08 11.01
CA LEU A 85 13.72 -12.77 11.66
C LEU A 85 14.35 -12.89 13.05
N GLU A 86 13.99 -13.91 13.83
CA GLU A 86 14.61 -14.19 15.13
C GLU A 86 16.12 -14.43 15.01
N ARG A 87 16.57 -15.19 14.01
CA ARG A 87 18.01 -15.43 13.76
C ARG A 87 18.74 -14.15 13.38
N LEU A 88 18.08 -13.25 12.67
CA LEU A 88 18.63 -11.96 12.26
C LEU A 88 18.57 -10.90 13.38
N GLY A 89 17.81 -11.15 14.44
CA GLY A 89 17.55 -10.20 15.51
C GLY A 89 16.61 -9.06 15.09
N TYR A 90 15.74 -9.29 14.10
CA TYR A 90 14.78 -8.32 13.60
C TYR A 90 13.40 -8.55 14.24
N GLN A 91 12.68 -7.47 14.52
CA GLN A 91 11.39 -7.54 15.18
C GLN A 91 10.28 -7.76 14.15
N ALA A 92 9.34 -8.67 14.45
CA ALA A 92 8.04 -8.73 13.81
C ALA A 92 6.98 -8.23 14.81
N PRO A 93 5.80 -7.77 14.35
CA PRO A 93 4.67 -7.57 15.24
C PRO A 93 4.38 -8.87 16.00
N PRO A 94 4.00 -8.82 17.30
CA PRO A 94 3.58 -10.00 18.02
C PRO A 94 2.53 -10.77 17.24
N TYR A 95 2.67 -12.09 17.13
CA TYR A 95 1.77 -12.93 16.34
C TYR A 95 1.52 -14.27 17.03
N ALA A 96 0.41 -14.91 16.69
CA ALA A 96 0.10 -16.27 17.08
C ALA A 96 -0.59 -17.02 15.93
N GLU A 97 -0.46 -18.35 15.97
CA GLU A 97 -1.15 -19.27 15.08
C GLU A 97 -2.15 -20.12 15.88
N ALA A 98 -3.34 -20.28 15.33
CA ALA A 98 -4.40 -21.11 15.90
C ALA A 98 -5.03 -22.02 14.84
N HIS A 99 -5.46 -23.21 15.25
CA HIS A 99 -6.15 -24.18 14.39
C HIS A 99 -7.59 -24.46 14.82
N SER A 100 -8.08 -23.77 15.85
CA SER A 100 -9.48 -23.82 16.28
C SER A 100 -9.93 -22.46 16.81
N VAL A 101 -11.25 -22.26 16.87
CA VAL A 101 -11.85 -21.05 17.44
C VAL A 101 -11.44 -20.86 18.91
N GLU A 102 -11.46 -21.93 19.69
CA GLU A 102 -11.08 -21.91 21.10
C GLU A 102 -9.60 -21.54 21.27
N GLN A 103 -8.73 -22.08 20.42
CA GLN A 103 -7.31 -21.75 20.43
C GLN A 103 -7.10 -20.28 20.06
N ALA A 104 -7.76 -19.78 19.01
CA ALA A 104 -7.66 -18.39 18.56
C ALA A 104 -8.08 -17.41 19.67
N LEU A 105 -9.18 -17.70 20.37
CA LEU A 105 -9.62 -16.90 21.51
C LEU A 105 -8.61 -16.95 22.66
N SER A 106 -8.05 -18.12 22.97
CA SER A 106 -7.07 -18.26 24.05
C SER A 106 -5.78 -17.47 23.80
N VAL A 107 -5.26 -17.47 22.58
CA VAL A 107 -3.98 -16.80 22.25
C VAL A 107 -4.15 -15.30 21.97
N SER A 108 -5.37 -14.83 21.70
CA SER A 108 -5.65 -13.43 21.37
C SER A 108 -5.24 -12.44 22.45
N ASP A 109 -5.42 -12.79 23.73
CA ASP A 109 -5.04 -11.94 24.86
C ASP A 109 -3.51 -11.84 25.03
N GLU A 110 -2.76 -12.87 24.63
CA GLU A 110 -1.29 -12.88 24.68
C GLU A 110 -0.68 -11.99 23.61
N VAL A 111 -1.27 -11.97 22.41
CA VAL A 111 -0.86 -11.09 21.29
C VAL A 111 -1.26 -9.64 21.58
N GLY A 112 -2.48 -9.43 22.10
CA GLY A 112 -3.01 -8.13 22.51
C GLY A 112 -3.74 -7.39 21.40
N PHE A 113 -4.96 -6.92 21.70
CA PHE A 113 -5.79 -6.15 20.77
C PHE A 113 -5.28 -4.72 20.53
N PRO A 114 -5.59 -4.10 19.37
CA PRO A 114 -6.32 -4.67 18.24
C PRO A 114 -5.51 -5.75 17.49
N LEU A 115 -6.22 -6.68 16.84
CA LEU A 115 -5.64 -7.80 16.09
C LEU A 115 -6.02 -7.71 14.61
N LEU A 116 -5.06 -7.96 13.72
CA LEU A 116 -5.30 -8.30 12.34
C LEU A 116 -5.46 -9.82 12.24
N VAL A 117 -6.68 -10.28 11.94
CA VAL A 117 -6.97 -11.71 11.84
C VAL A 117 -7.02 -12.09 10.38
N ARG A 118 -6.31 -13.16 10.00
CA ARG A 118 -6.30 -13.67 8.64
C ARG A 118 -6.34 -15.21 8.61
N PRO A 119 -7.13 -15.81 7.72
CA PRO A 119 -7.02 -17.24 7.47
C PRO A 119 -5.72 -17.53 6.70
N SER A 120 -5.24 -18.76 6.76
CA SER A 120 -4.13 -19.21 5.91
C SER A 120 -4.54 -19.29 4.42
N TYR A 121 -3.57 -19.07 3.52
CA TYR A 121 -3.71 -19.19 2.06
C TYR A 121 -4.75 -18.29 1.36
N VAL A 122 -5.04 -17.10 1.92
CA VAL A 122 -5.84 -16.06 1.25
C VAL A 122 -4.96 -15.00 0.57
N LEU A 123 -5.42 -14.52 -0.59
CA LEU A 123 -4.71 -13.55 -1.44
C LEU A 123 -5.27 -12.14 -1.26
N GLY A 124 -4.39 -11.13 -1.33
CA GLY A 124 -4.77 -9.71 -1.39
C GLY A 124 -5.52 -9.20 -0.17
N GLY A 125 -5.29 -9.82 0.99
CA GLY A 125 -6.02 -9.47 2.21
C GLY A 125 -7.45 -10.01 2.29
N ARG A 126 -7.84 -10.95 1.42
CA ARG A 126 -9.19 -11.53 1.44
C ARG A 126 -9.55 -12.10 2.80
N ALA A 127 -10.72 -11.70 3.30
CA ALA A 127 -11.21 -12.07 4.63
C ALA A 127 -10.27 -11.68 5.78
N MET A 128 -9.35 -10.74 5.59
CA MET A 128 -8.64 -10.11 6.69
C MET A 128 -9.56 -9.09 7.37
N GLU A 129 -9.57 -9.08 8.70
CA GLU A 129 -10.34 -8.09 9.46
C GLU A 129 -9.53 -7.64 10.68
N ILE A 130 -9.60 -6.33 10.97
CA ILE A 130 -9.07 -5.77 12.20
C ILE A 130 -10.16 -5.86 13.26
N VAL A 131 -9.88 -6.59 14.34
CA VAL A 131 -10.78 -6.80 15.47
C VAL A 131 -10.23 -6.09 16.71
N TYR A 132 -11.10 -5.40 17.46
CA TYR A 132 -10.69 -4.54 18.58
C TYR A 132 -11.00 -5.17 19.93
N SER A 133 -11.77 -6.25 19.96
CA SER A 133 -12.19 -6.94 21.17
C SER A 133 -12.34 -8.43 20.93
N GLN A 134 -12.40 -9.20 22.03
CA GLN A 134 -12.72 -10.62 21.95
C GLN A 134 -14.08 -10.89 21.31
N ASP A 135 -15.06 -10.02 21.51
CA ASP A 135 -16.39 -10.23 20.92
C ASP A 135 -16.38 -9.99 19.41
N ASP A 136 -15.61 -9.00 18.93
CA ASP A 136 -15.36 -8.81 17.49
C ASP A 136 -14.65 -10.04 16.89
N LEU A 137 -13.67 -10.60 17.61
CA LEU A 137 -12.95 -11.81 17.19
C LEU A 137 -13.90 -13.02 17.09
N LYS A 138 -14.79 -13.23 18.07
CA LYS A 138 -15.80 -14.30 18.02
C LYS A 138 -16.73 -14.15 16.82
N ASP A 139 -17.22 -12.93 16.57
CA ASP A 139 -18.07 -12.64 15.42
C ASP A 139 -17.34 -12.94 14.10
N TYR A 140 -16.11 -12.44 13.94
CA TYR A 140 -15.26 -12.72 12.79
C TYR A 140 -15.09 -14.23 12.54
N LEU A 141 -14.69 -14.98 13.58
CA LEU A 141 -14.45 -16.42 13.49
C LEU A 141 -15.71 -17.17 13.05
N SER A 142 -16.89 -16.77 13.56
CA SER A 142 -18.17 -17.39 13.18
C SER A 142 -18.56 -17.16 11.72
N ARG A 143 -18.12 -16.05 11.12
CA ARG A 143 -18.42 -15.68 9.73
C ARG A 143 -17.48 -16.35 8.73
N HIS A 144 -16.19 -16.47 9.09
CA HIS A 144 -15.13 -16.73 8.12
C HIS A 144 -14.36 -18.03 8.33
N VAL A 145 -14.34 -18.58 9.54
CA VAL A 145 -13.56 -19.78 9.85
C VAL A 145 -14.46 -21.01 9.79
N ARG A 146 -14.03 -22.03 9.03
CA ARG A 146 -14.64 -23.36 9.02
C ARG A 146 -13.77 -24.29 9.85
N GLU A 147 -14.39 -25.28 10.49
CA GLU A 147 -13.66 -26.36 11.19
C GLU A 147 -13.05 -27.36 10.18
N ASP A 148 -12.12 -26.89 9.35
CA ASP A 148 -11.39 -27.72 8.37
C ASP A 148 -9.90 -27.88 8.71
N GLY A 149 -9.47 -27.38 9.88
CA GLY A 149 -8.12 -27.50 10.41
C GLY A 149 -7.11 -26.51 9.83
N ARG A 150 -7.55 -25.55 9.00
CA ARG A 150 -6.67 -24.51 8.47
C ARG A 150 -6.17 -23.59 9.59
N ALA A 151 -4.94 -23.12 9.44
CA ALA A 151 -4.35 -22.13 10.33
C ALA A 151 -5.08 -20.78 10.24
N ILE A 152 -5.20 -20.14 11.39
CA ILE A 152 -5.71 -18.78 11.61
C ILE A 152 -4.54 -18.01 12.20
N TYR A 153 -4.12 -16.94 11.54
CA TYR A 153 -3.07 -16.08 12.05
C TYR A 153 -3.68 -14.87 12.74
N LEU A 154 -3.18 -14.58 13.94
CA LEU A 154 -3.53 -13.43 14.75
C LEU A 154 -2.27 -12.58 14.88
N ASP A 155 -2.22 -11.47 14.16
CA ASP A 155 -1.11 -10.52 14.19
C ASP A 155 -1.54 -9.29 15.00
N ARG A 156 -0.69 -8.79 15.90
CA ARG A 156 -0.96 -7.55 16.61
C ARG A 156 -1.02 -6.41 15.61
N PHE A 157 -2.15 -5.71 15.61
CA PHE A 157 -2.34 -4.57 14.74
C PHE A 157 -1.63 -3.34 15.32
N LEU A 158 -0.66 -2.80 14.57
CA LEU A 158 0.12 -1.62 14.94
C LEU A 158 -0.61 -0.36 14.47
N GLU A 159 -1.64 0.03 15.22
CA GLU A 159 -2.44 1.22 14.93
C GLU A 159 -1.57 2.49 14.90
N ASN A 160 -1.81 3.41 13.95
CA ASN A 160 -1.01 4.62 13.71
C ASN A 160 0.47 4.36 13.32
N ALA A 161 0.85 3.14 12.94
CA ALA A 161 2.19 2.90 12.41
C ALA A 161 2.32 3.39 10.97
N ILE A 162 3.50 3.90 10.62
CA ILE A 162 3.82 4.26 9.23
C ILE A 162 4.22 2.97 8.51
N GLU A 163 3.51 2.63 7.43
CA GLU A 163 3.89 1.51 6.56
C GLU A 163 4.94 1.95 5.54
N VAL A 164 5.91 1.07 5.29
CA VAL A 164 7.03 1.31 4.37
C VAL A 164 7.21 0.11 3.45
N ASP A 165 7.25 0.36 2.14
CA ASP A 165 7.65 -0.62 1.13
C ASP A 165 9.10 -0.37 0.70
N VAL A 166 9.87 -1.43 0.52
CA VAL A 166 11.24 -1.36 -0.02
C VAL A 166 11.36 -2.29 -1.21
N ASP A 167 11.67 -1.75 -2.38
CA ASP A 167 12.02 -2.55 -3.56
C ASP A 167 13.54 -2.59 -3.75
N ALA A 168 14.09 -3.80 -3.82
CA ALA A 168 15.52 -4.06 -3.89
C ALA A 168 15.88 -5.07 -4.98
N LEU A 169 17.12 -4.97 -5.46
CA LEU A 169 17.77 -5.94 -6.33
C LEU A 169 18.82 -6.73 -5.52
N CYS A 170 18.91 -8.04 -5.74
CA CYS A 170 19.91 -8.89 -5.10
C CYS A 170 20.51 -9.85 -6.13
N ASP A 171 21.82 -10.09 -6.07
CA ASP A 171 22.52 -11.09 -6.89
C ASP A 171 22.93 -12.35 -6.10
N GLY A 172 22.38 -12.49 -4.89
CA GLY A 172 22.71 -13.55 -3.93
C GLY A 172 23.88 -13.22 -2.99
N ASN A 173 24.70 -12.22 -3.31
CA ASN A 173 25.85 -11.81 -2.49
C ASN A 173 25.78 -10.34 -2.06
N SER A 174 25.16 -9.49 -2.86
CA SER A 174 25.02 -8.06 -2.66
C SER A 174 23.59 -7.62 -2.95
N VAL A 175 23.15 -6.60 -2.22
CA VAL A 175 21.81 -6.03 -2.33
C VAL A 175 21.94 -4.55 -2.68
N TRP A 176 21.10 -4.09 -3.59
CA TRP A 176 20.97 -2.69 -3.96
C TRP A 176 19.52 -2.25 -3.78
N ILE A 177 19.31 -1.24 -2.92
CA ILE A 177 17.99 -0.72 -2.59
C ILE A 177 17.56 0.28 -3.66
N GLY A 178 16.57 -0.09 -4.48
CA GLY A 178 16.08 0.74 -5.58
C GLY A 178 15.14 1.85 -5.13
N GLY A 179 14.30 1.59 -4.14
CA GLY A 179 13.38 2.59 -3.60
C GLY A 179 12.85 2.22 -2.22
N ILE A 180 12.72 3.23 -1.35
CA ILE A 180 12.03 3.15 -0.07
C ILE A 180 10.81 4.06 -0.20
N MET A 181 9.63 3.51 0.01
CA MET A 181 8.36 4.18 -0.19
C MET A 181 7.62 4.24 1.13
N GLN A 182 7.30 5.45 1.57
CA GLN A 182 6.49 5.66 2.77
C GLN A 182 5.02 5.77 2.38
N HIS A 183 4.14 5.02 3.01
CA HIS A 183 2.71 5.17 2.78
C HIS A 183 2.19 6.46 3.42
N VAL A 184 1.15 7.03 2.81
CA VAL A 184 0.40 8.14 3.39
C VAL A 184 -0.57 7.60 4.42
N GLU A 185 -1.33 6.58 4.07
CA GLU A 185 -2.16 5.80 4.98
C GLU A 185 -1.32 5.06 6.02
N GLU A 186 -1.91 4.82 7.19
CA GLU A 186 -1.30 4.03 8.25
C GLU A 186 -1.33 2.53 7.92
N ALA A 187 -0.45 1.77 8.57
CA ALA A 187 -0.44 0.32 8.48
C ALA A 187 -1.83 -0.23 8.86
N GLY A 188 -2.34 -1.18 8.06
CA GLY A 188 -3.70 -1.72 8.20
C GLY A 188 -4.62 -1.40 7.05
N ILE A 189 -4.27 -0.39 6.26
CA ILE A 189 -4.78 -0.22 4.91
C ILE A 189 -3.81 -0.93 3.98
N HIS A 190 -4.34 -1.80 3.12
CA HIS A 190 -3.51 -2.63 2.26
C HIS A 190 -2.61 -1.76 1.35
N SER A 191 -1.32 -2.08 1.27
CA SER A 191 -0.30 -1.36 0.47
C SER A 191 -0.69 -1.07 -1.00
N GLY A 192 -1.55 -1.90 -1.57
CA GLY A 192 -2.14 -1.70 -2.90
C GLY A 192 -3.09 -0.50 -3.00
N ASP A 193 -3.86 -0.24 -1.94
CA ASP A 193 -4.85 0.83 -1.86
C ASP A 193 -4.30 2.11 -1.21
N SER A 194 -3.19 2.02 -0.48
CA SER A 194 -2.50 3.18 0.10
C SER A 194 -1.81 4.03 -0.97
N ALA A 195 -1.86 5.35 -0.83
CA ALA A 195 -0.92 6.23 -1.49
C ALA A 195 0.48 6.02 -0.90
N CYS A 196 1.53 6.16 -1.70
CA CYS A 196 2.89 6.07 -1.21
C CYS A 196 3.83 7.09 -1.85
N VAL A 197 4.89 7.43 -1.12
CA VAL A 197 5.77 8.57 -1.39
C VAL A 197 7.21 8.08 -1.51
N LEU A 198 7.88 8.47 -2.59
CA LEU A 198 9.31 8.23 -2.83
C LEU A 198 10.00 9.57 -3.15
N PRO A 199 11.03 9.99 -2.40
CA PRO A 199 11.53 9.36 -1.16
C PRO A 199 10.57 9.56 0.04
N PRO A 200 10.77 8.84 1.16
CA PRO A 200 10.01 9.05 2.39
C PRO A 200 10.09 10.50 2.88
N HIS A 201 8.95 11.09 3.26
CA HIS A 201 8.87 12.51 3.58
C HIS A 201 8.97 12.81 5.08
N SER A 202 8.80 11.82 5.96
CA SER A 202 8.84 12.02 7.42
C SER A 202 9.79 11.08 8.16
N LEU A 203 10.47 10.16 7.48
CA LEU A 203 11.43 9.24 8.11
C LEU A 203 12.81 9.87 8.23
N GLY A 204 13.38 9.83 9.43
CA GLY A 204 14.72 10.37 9.70
C GLY A 204 15.86 9.48 9.19
N PRO A 205 17.10 10.00 9.10
CA PRO A 205 18.26 9.25 8.58
C PRO A 205 18.57 7.95 9.33
N GLU A 206 18.36 7.91 10.65
CA GLU A 206 18.57 6.72 11.47
C GLU A 206 17.60 5.60 11.09
N MET A 207 16.30 5.92 10.98
CA MET A 207 15.27 4.98 10.56
C MET A 207 15.50 4.51 9.12
N MET A 208 15.85 5.42 8.21
CA MET A 208 16.21 5.08 6.83
C MET A 208 17.40 4.11 6.76
N SER A 209 18.40 4.31 7.62
CA SER A 209 19.56 3.41 7.70
C SER A 209 19.18 2.03 8.25
N ALA A 210 18.30 1.99 9.26
CA ALA A 210 17.78 0.73 9.82
C ALA A 210 16.97 -0.06 8.79
N ILE A 211 16.09 0.61 8.03
CA ILE A 211 15.29 0.01 6.97
C ILE A 211 16.20 -0.58 5.88
N ARG A 212 17.23 0.15 5.43
CA ARG A 212 18.21 -0.37 4.46
C ARG A 212 18.93 -1.60 5.00
N ALA A 213 19.49 -1.53 6.20
CA ALA A 213 20.25 -2.62 6.80
C ALA A 213 19.40 -3.90 6.99
N GLN A 214 18.16 -3.77 7.48
CA GLN A 214 17.27 -4.91 7.63
C GLN A 214 16.82 -5.47 6.27
N SER A 215 16.57 -4.62 5.28
CA SER A 215 16.23 -5.05 3.92
C SER A 215 17.36 -5.86 3.28
N GLU A 216 18.61 -5.41 3.41
CA GLU A 216 19.80 -6.12 2.94
C GLU A 216 19.96 -7.47 3.66
N GLY A 217 19.84 -7.47 4.99
CA GLY A 217 19.95 -8.69 5.80
C GLY A 217 18.88 -9.73 5.44
N ILE A 218 17.63 -9.31 5.26
CA ILE A 218 16.52 -10.20 4.87
C ILE A 218 16.74 -10.76 3.46
N ALA A 219 17.06 -9.92 2.47
CA ALA A 219 17.25 -10.36 1.10
C ALA A 219 18.41 -11.35 0.96
N LEU A 220 19.53 -11.11 1.65
CA LEU A 220 20.67 -12.03 1.67
C LEU A 220 20.34 -13.34 2.39
N ALA A 221 19.65 -13.28 3.52
CA ALA A 221 19.31 -14.48 4.29
C ALA A 221 18.25 -15.37 3.61
N LEU A 222 17.40 -14.77 2.78
CA LEU A 222 16.50 -15.49 1.86
C LEU A 222 17.22 -16.05 0.63
N GLY A 223 18.45 -15.61 0.33
CA GLY A 223 19.16 -16.00 -0.89
C GLY A 223 18.48 -15.48 -2.16
N VAL A 224 17.95 -14.25 -2.12
CA VAL A 224 17.28 -13.64 -3.27
C VAL A 224 18.25 -13.50 -4.45
N VAL A 225 17.77 -13.83 -5.66
CA VAL A 225 18.43 -13.47 -6.92
C VAL A 225 17.39 -12.85 -7.85
N GLY A 226 17.51 -11.55 -8.10
CA GLY A 226 16.53 -10.74 -8.83
C GLY A 226 15.89 -9.68 -7.94
N LEU A 227 14.56 -9.56 -7.99
CA LEU A 227 13.78 -8.58 -7.21
C LEU A 227 13.37 -9.14 -5.84
N CYS A 228 13.34 -8.27 -4.84
CA CYS A 228 12.70 -8.49 -3.56
C CYS A 228 11.97 -7.22 -3.13
N ASN A 229 10.79 -7.41 -2.54
CA ASN A 229 10.05 -6.37 -1.85
C ASN A 229 10.00 -6.71 -0.36
N ILE A 230 10.28 -5.76 0.53
CA ILE A 230 10.15 -5.92 1.98
C ILE A 230 9.23 -4.83 2.52
N GLN A 231 8.27 -5.23 3.36
CA GLN A 231 7.33 -4.32 4.00
C GLN A 231 7.64 -4.20 5.49
N PHE A 232 7.62 -2.96 5.97
CA PHE A 232 7.87 -2.62 7.37
C PHE A 232 6.75 -1.75 7.94
N ALA A 233 6.61 -1.79 9.26
CA ALA A 233 5.83 -0.83 10.04
C ALA A 233 6.78 -0.08 11.00
N VAL A 234 6.74 1.24 10.97
CA VAL A 234 7.43 2.11 11.93
C VAL A 234 6.42 2.56 12.97
N TYR A 235 6.57 2.07 14.20
CA TYR A 235 5.69 2.40 15.31
C TYR A 235 6.49 3.03 16.45
N GLY A 236 6.25 4.33 16.69
CA GLY A 236 7.10 5.13 17.56
C GLY A 236 8.52 5.26 16.99
N ALA A 237 9.51 4.70 17.68
CA ALA A 237 10.91 4.65 17.24
C ALA A 237 11.35 3.24 16.80
N GLU A 238 10.45 2.25 16.89
CA GLU A 238 10.75 0.85 16.59
C GLU A 238 10.39 0.50 15.15
N LEU A 239 11.15 -0.43 14.56
CA LEU A 239 10.98 -0.92 13.20
C LEU A 239 10.55 -2.39 13.24
N TYR A 240 9.38 -2.67 12.70
CA TYR A 240 8.81 -4.02 12.63
C TYR A 240 8.76 -4.49 11.18
N VAL A 241 9.18 -5.73 10.93
CA VAL A 241 9.06 -6.39 9.62
C VAL A 241 7.66 -7.00 9.50
N ILE A 242 6.92 -6.60 8.46
CA ILE A 242 5.58 -7.12 8.18
C ILE A 242 5.71 -8.42 7.38
N GLU A 243 6.32 -8.34 6.19
CA GLU A 243 6.51 -9.45 5.27
C GLU A 243 7.68 -9.18 4.30
N ALA A 244 8.13 -10.23 3.62
CA ALA A 244 9.05 -10.14 2.49
C ALA A 244 8.48 -10.94 1.31
N ASN A 245 8.62 -10.37 0.11
CA ASN A 245 8.16 -10.91 -1.14
C ASN A 245 9.39 -11.05 -2.06
N PRO A 246 10.05 -12.23 -2.12
CA PRO A 246 11.25 -12.47 -2.95
C PRO A 246 10.91 -12.61 -4.45
N ARG A 247 10.14 -11.65 -4.96
CA ARG A 247 9.64 -11.56 -6.33
C ARG A 247 9.40 -10.09 -6.71
N ALA A 248 8.97 -9.85 -7.95
CA ALA A 248 8.51 -8.52 -8.34
C ALA A 248 7.25 -8.13 -7.54
N SER A 249 7.25 -6.92 -7.01
CA SER A 249 6.08 -6.27 -6.43
C SER A 249 5.38 -5.40 -7.48
N ARG A 250 4.15 -4.96 -7.15
CA ARG A 250 3.40 -4.02 -7.99
C ARG A 250 4.03 -2.63 -8.05
N THR A 251 4.89 -2.27 -7.09
CA THR A 251 5.55 -0.96 -6.99
C THR A 251 6.78 -0.83 -7.88
N VAL A 252 7.33 -1.94 -8.40
CA VAL A 252 8.51 -1.94 -9.28
C VAL A 252 8.38 -0.97 -10.46
N PRO A 253 7.26 -0.89 -11.20
CA PRO A 253 7.09 0.10 -12.27
C PRO A 253 7.10 1.54 -11.75
N PHE A 254 6.42 1.83 -10.63
CA PHE A 254 6.41 3.15 -10.00
C PHE A 254 7.84 3.57 -9.61
N VAL A 255 8.57 2.71 -8.88
CA VAL A 255 9.97 2.99 -8.49
C VAL A 255 10.84 3.19 -9.72
N SER A 256 10.71 2.32 -10.73
CA SER A 256 11.47 2.44 -11.99
C SER A 256 11.24 3.78 -12.70
N LYS A 257 10.00 4.30 -12.67
CA LYS A 257 9.65 5.60 -13.25
C LYS A 257 10.14 6.76 -12.39
N ALA A 258 10.11 6.63 -11.08
CA ALA A 258 10.57 7.66 -10.15
C ALA A 258 12.08 7.89 -10.24
N ILE A 259 12.87 6.82 -10.35
CA ILE A 259 14.34 6.88 -10.34
C ILE A 259 14.97 6.81 -11.74
N GLY A 260 14.17 6.53 -12.77
CA GLY A 260 14.64 6.42 -14.16
C GLY A 260 15.45 5.15 -14.49
N LEU A 261 15.34 4.10 -13.68
CA LEU A 261 16.06 2.83 -13.88
C LEU A 261 15.08 1.67 -14.14
N PRO A 262 15.31 0.81 -15.14
CA PRO A 262 14.39 -0.27 -15.48
C PRO A 262 14.61 -1.51 -14.59
N LEU A 263 14.12 -1.46 -13.35
CA LEU A 263 14.39 -2.48 -12.33
C LEU A 263 14.08 -3.92 -12.78
N ALA A 264 12.97 -4.15 -13.48
CA ALA A 264 12.63 -5.49 -13.99
C ALA A 264 13.66 -6.02 -15.02
N LYS A 265 14.24 -5.13 -15.85
CA LYS A 265 15.30 -5.52 -16.79
C LYS A 265 16.60 -5.84 -16.07
N LEU A 266 16.95 -5.03 -15.07
CA LEU A 266 18.14 -5.23 -14.24
C LEU A 266 18.04 -6.55 -13.46
N ALA A 267 16.88 -6.82 -12.86
CA ALA A 267 16.60 -8.08 -12.18
C ALA A 267 16.73 -9.31 -13.10
N CYS A 268 16.24 -9.21 -14.33
CA CYS A 268 16.41 -10.28 -15.33
C CYS A 268 17.89 -10.55 -15.63
N ARG A 269 18.72 -9.50 -15.75
CA ARG A 269 20.18 -9.65 -15.93
C ARG A 269 20.83 -10.35 -14.74
N LEU A 270 20.41 -10.04 -13.51
CA LEU A 270 20.87 -10.74 -12.30
C LEU A 270 20.48 -12.22 -12.30
N MET A 271 19.23 -12.53 -12.67
CA MET A 271 18.76 -13.92 -12.80
C MET A 271 19.51 -14.72 -13.87
N LEU A 272 20.12 -14.04 -14.84
CA LEU A 272 20.98 -14.61 -15.89
C LEU A 272 22.47 -14.63 -15.52
N GLY A 273 22.83 -14.20 -14.31
CA GLY A 273 24.18 -14.36 -13.74
C GLY A 273 25.06 -13.10 -13.74
N GLU A 274 24.53 -11.93 -14.11
CA GLU A 274 25.23 -10.67 -13.89
C GLU A 274 25.22 -10.29 -12.39
N THR A 275 26.25 -9.59 -11.92
CA THR A 275 26.34 -9.13 -10.51
C THR A 275 25.89 -7.68 -10.36
N ILE A 276 25.52 -7.27 -9.14
CA ILE A 276 25.20 -5.87 -8.82
C ILE A 276 26.35 -4.93 -9.18
N GLU A 277 27.61 -5.35 -8.96
CA GLU A 277 28.81 -4.58 -9.31
C GLU A 277 28.89 -4.31 -10.83
N GLN A 278 28.52 -5.29 -11.66
CA GLN A 278 28.54 -5.16 -13.12
C GLN A 278 27.43 -4.26 -13.67
N LEU A 279 26.35 -4.04 -12.90
CA LEU A 279 25.25 -3.18 -13.30
C LEU A 279 25.56 -1.67 -13.23
N GLU A 280 26.68 -1.28 -12.59
CA GLU A 280 27.11 0.12 -12.44
C GLU A 280 26.01 1.06 -11.90
N LEU A 281 25.23 0.58 -10.93
CA LEU A 281 24.09 1.29 -10.38
C LEU A 281 24.52 2.50 -9.51
N PRO A 282 23.74 3.59 -9.48
CA PRO A 282 24.06 4.73 -8.62
C PRO A 282 24.00 4.34 -7.14
N ALA A 283 24.89 4.90 -6.33
CA ALA A 283 24.95 4.64 -4.90
C ALA A 283 23.68 5.12 -4.16
N ASP A 284 23.08 6.22 -4.62
CA ASP A 284 21.82 6.74 -4.08
C ASP A 284 20.79 6.96 -5.21
N PRO A 285 19.94 5.96 -5.50
CA PRO A 285 18.87 6.10 -6.50
C PRO A 285 17.74 7.04 -6.07
N MET A 286 17.70 7.47 -4.80
CA MET A 286 16.67 8.38 -4.29
C MET A 286 17.19 9.82 -4.13
N GLY A 287 18.42 10.09 -4.52
CA GLY A 287 19.05 11.42 -4.45
C GLY A 287 18.56 12.44 -5.48
N HIS A 288 17.38 12.21 -6.06
CA HIS A 288 16.74 13.16 -6.98
C HIS A 288 16.10 14.30 -6.21
N ASP A 289 15.82 15.40 -6.90
CA ASP A 289 15.25 16.63 -6.32
C ASP A 289 13.75 16.79 -6.64
N HIS A 290 13.08 15.65 -6.79
CA HIS A 290 11.64 15.54 -6.88
C HIS A 290 11.11 14.49 -5.93
N VAL A 291 9.83 14.65 -5.59
CA VAL A 291 9.01 13.68 -4.89
C VAL A 291 8.06 13.05 -5.90
N SER A 292 7.99 11.73 -5.87
CA SER A 292 7.02 10.91 -6.60
C SER A 292 5.98 10.37 -5.63
N VAL A 293 4.71 10.56 -5.95
CA VAL A 293 3.58 10.03 -5.17
C VAL A 293 2.78 9.09 -6.05
N LYS A 294 2.59 7.85 -5.60
CA LYS A 294 1.62 6.90 -6.15
C LYS A 294 0.30 7.11 -5.43
N GLU A 295 -0.80 7.15 -6.17
CA GLU A 295 -2.17 7.12 -5.61
C GLU A 295 -2.98 6.00 -6.27
N ALA A 296 -3.86 5.37 -5.50
CA ALA A 296 -4.68 4.25 -5.96
C ALA A 296 -5.98 4.72 -6.64
N VAL A 297 -6.40 4.01 -7.69
CA VAL A 297 -7.67 4.26 -8.38
C VAL A 297 -8.70 3.24 -7.92
N MET A 298 -9.69 3.72 -7.18
CA MET A 298 -10.73 2.91 -6.56
C MET A 298 -11.95 2.74 -7.46
N PRO A 299 -12.54 1.54 -7.57
CA PRO A 299 -13.70 1.27 -8.44
C PRO A 299 -15.05 1.51 -7.74
N PHE A 300 -15.09 2.28 -6.65
CA PHE A 300 -16.29 2.41 -5.81
C PHE A 300 -17.49 3.02 -6.54
N ASP A 301 -17.24 3.83 -7.55
CA ASP A 301 -18.26 4.42 -8.44
C ASP A 301 -18.97 3.38 -9.32
N ARG A 302 -18.37 2.21 -9.54
CA ARG A 302 -18.92 1.14 -10.39
C ARG A 302 -19.85 0.18 -9.67
N PHE A 303 -19.85 0.16 -8.34
CA PHE A 303 -20.54 -0.85 -7.54
C PHE A 303 -21.52 -0.20 -6.55
N ASP A 304 -22.77 -0.04 -6.97
CA ASP A 304 -23.84 0.46 -6.10
C ASP A 304 -24.02 -0.47 -4.88
N GLY A 305 -23.91 0.11 -3.69
CA GLY A 305 -23.96 -0.61 -2.41
C GLY A 305 -22.61 -1.00 -1.81
N ALA A 306 -21.49 -0.87 -2.53
CA ALA A 306 -20.17 -1.09 -1.96
C ALA A 306 -19.81 0.03 -0.96
N ASP A 307 -19.20 -0.34 0.16
CA ASP A 307 -18.64 0.64 1.09
C ASP A 307 -17.30 1.15 0.57
N ALA A 308 -17.19 2.46 0.37
CA ALA A 308 -15.97 3.16 -0.03
C ALA A 308 -15.01 3.35 1.15
N LEU A 309 -14.76 2.26 1.87
CA LEU A 309 -13.90 2.19 3.03
C LEU A 309 -12.62 1.42 2.70
N LEU A 310 -11.48 2.02 3.04
CA LEU A 310 -10.17 1.37 2.99
C LEU A 310 -10.00 0.39 4.15
N GLY A 311 -9.23 -0.66 3.92
CA GLY A 311 -8.97 -1.68 4.93
C GLY A 311 -7.86 -2.64 4.52
N PRO A 312 -7.72 -3.78 5.21
CA PRO A 312 -6.61 -4.70 4.99
C PRO A 312 -6.73 -5.53 3.70
N GLU A 313 -7.87 -5.46 3.00
CA GLU A 313 -8.08 -6.09 1.70
C GLU A 313 -7.95 -5.07 0.56
N MET A 314 -7.16 -5.39 -0.46
CA MET A 314 -6.99 -4.56 -1.66
C MET A 314 -8.25 -4.52 -2.52
N ARG A 315 -8.70 -3.32 -2.89
CA ARG A 315 -9.86 -3.10 -3.77
C ARG A 315 -9.57 -2.22 -4.98
N SER A 316 -8.43 -1.53 -5.00
CA SER A 316 -8.00 -0.71 -6.14
C SER A 316 -7.82 -1.54 -7.41
N THR A 317 -8.03 -0.89 -8.55
CA THR A 317 -7.92 -1.52 -9.89
C THR A 317 -6.81 -0.92 -10.74
N GLY A 318 -6.27 0.22 -10.33
CA GLY A 318 -5.20 0.91 -11.01
C GLY A 318 -4.50 1.89 -10.08
N GLU A 319 -3.53 2.59 -10.63
CA GLU A 319 -2.72 3.57 -9.91
C GLU A 319 -2.33 4.72 -10.83
N VAL A 320 -2.04 5.87 -10.23
CA VAL A 320 -1.53 7.06 -10.91
C VAL A 320 -0.29 7.57 -10.18
N MET A 321 0.52 8.37 -10.88
CA MET A 321 1.75 8.93 -10.35
C MET A 321 1.75 10.45 -10.49
N GLY A 322 1.89 11.15 -9.37
CA GLY A 322 2.16 12.58 -9.31
C GLY A 322 3.64 12.84 -9.03
N VAL A 323 4.26 13.77 -9.75
CA VAL A 323 5.66 14.15 -9.54
C VAL A 323 5.77 15.67 -9.39
N ALA A 324 6.47 16.15 -8.37
CA ALA A 324 6.74 17.57 -8.13
C ALA A 324 8.02 17.76 -7.29
N ARG A 325 8.49 19.00 -7.11
CA ARG A 325 9.63 19.33 -6.23
C ARG A 325 9.36 19.03 -4.75
N ASP A 326 8.09 19.08 -4.34
CA ASP A 326 7.65 18.87 -2.96
C ASP A 326 6.50 17.88 -2.87
N PHE A 327 6.36 17.27 -1.69
CA PHE A 327 5.32 16.27 -1.42
C PHE A 327 3.89 16.81 -1.59
N PRO A 328 3.48 17.95 -1.00
CA PRO A 328 2.12 18.47 -1.15
C PRO A 328 1.68 18.63 -2.61
N THR A 329 2.56 19.17 -3.46
CA THR A 329 2.28 19.39 -4.88
C THR A 329 2.22 18.06 -5.64
N ALA A 330 3.11 17.10 -5.35
CA ALA A 330 3.07 15.77 -5.95
C ALA A 330 1.80 15.00 -5.56
N PHE A 331 1.39 15.09 -4.29
CA PHE A 331 0.16 14.48 -3.77
C PHE A 331 -1.08 15.09 -4.42
N ALA A 332 -1.15 16.42 -4.57
CA ALA A 332 -2.24 17.09 -5.27
C ALA A 332 -2.41 16.57 -6.71
N LYS A 333 -1.30 16.40 -7.45
CA LYS A 333 -1.31 15.85 -8.80
C LYS A 333 -1.81 14.41 -8.83
N ALA A 334 -1.33 13.58 -7.90
CA ALA A 334 -1.72 12.17 -7.81
C ALA A 334 -3.23 12.05 -7.51
N GLN A 335 -3.74 12.80 -6.53
CA GLN A 335 -5.17 12.85 -6.19
C GLN A 335 -6.05 13.34 -7.36
N ALA A 336 -5.63 14.39 -8.05
CA ALA A 336 -6.34 14.86 -9.24
C ALA A 336 -6.38 13.80 -10.36
N ALA A 337 -5.25 13.12 -10.61
CA ALA A 337 -5.16 12.05 -11.60
C ALA A 337 -5.99 10.81 -11.21
N ALA A 338 -6.15 10.54 -9.91
CA ALA A 338 -6.97 9.43 -9.40
C ALA A 338 -8.48 9.71 -9.49
N GLY A 339 -8.89 10.91 -9.93
CA GLY A 339 -10.30 11.31 -10.05
C GLY A 339 -10.89 11.95 -8.80
N ALA A 340 -10.06 12.29 -7.81
CA ALA A 340 -10.46 12.90 -6.54
C ALA A 340 -9.74 14.24 -6.31
N ALA A 341 -9.81 15.13 -7.31
CA ALA A 341 -9.17 16.45 -7.25
C ALA A 341 -9.61 17.22 -5.99
N LEU A 342 -8.62 17.73 -5.25
CA LEU A 342 -8.86 18.46 -4.01
C LEU A 342 -9.46 19.85 -4.30
N PRO A 343 -10.41 20.33 -3.48
CA PRO A 343 -11.09 21.60 -3.71
C PRO A 343 -10.19 22.79 -3.37
N ASP A 344 -10.48 23.93 -4.00
CA ASP A 344 -9.85 25.24 -3.75
C ASP A 344 -10.68 26.12 -2.80
N GLY A 345 -11.77 25.62 -2.24
CA GLY A 345 -12.65 26.34 -1.33
C GLY A 345 -13.98 25.62 -1.06
N GLY A 346 -14.88 26.30 -0.36
CA GLY A 346 -16.22 25.79 -0.05
C GLY A 346 -16.38 25.34 1.41
N THR A 347 -17.09 24.24 1.61
CA THR A 347 -17.44 23.73 2.95
C THR A 347 -16.80 22.36 3.15
N ALA A 348 -16.04 22.21 4.24
CA ALA A 348 -15.45 20.96 4.65
C ALA A 348 -16.27 20.34 5.79
N PHE A 349 -16.73 19.10 5.59
CA PHE A 349 -17.35 18.32 6.65
C PHE A 349 -16.32 17.42 7.34
N ILE A 350 -16.25 17.51 8.67
CA ILE A 350 -15.30 16.74 9.48
C ILE A 350 -16.05 15.98 10.56
N THR A 351 -15.90 14.66 10.55
CA THR A 351 -16.40 13.79 11.62
C THR A 351 -15.39 12.68 11.90
N VAL A 352 -14.91 12.61 13.13
CA VAL A 352 -13.86 11.69 13.53
C VAL A 352 -14.18 11.06 14.89
N THR A 353 -13.44 10.01 15.24
CA THR A 353 -13.50 9.37 16.55
C THR A 353 -12.72 10.17 17.60
N ASP A 354 -12.84 9.74 18.86
CA ASP A 354 -12.23 10.48 19.98
C ASP A 354 -10.70 10.51 19.92
N SER A 355 -10.06 9.42 19.48
CA SER A 355 -8.60 9.33 19.28
C SER A 355 -8.10 10.34 18.26
N ASP A 356 -8.92 10.63 17.26
CA ASP A 356 -8.54 11.38 16.06
C ASP A 356 -8.80 12.88 16.18
N LYS A 357 -9.53 13.30 17.22
CA LYS A 357 -9.86 14.71 17.49
C LYS A 357 -8.65 15.65 17.46
N PRO A 358 -7.47 15.31 18.04
CA PRO A 358 -6.30 16.18 17.94
C PRO A 358 -5.84 16.41 16.50
N GLY A 359 -5.82 15.38 15.66
CA GLY A 359 -5.48 15.50 14.23
C GLY A 359 -6.54 16.27 13.45
N ALA A 360 -7.83 16.03 13.74
CA ALA A 360 -8.93 16.75 13.12
C ALA A 360 -8.90 18.26 13.42
N VAL A 361 -8.45 18.67 14.60
CA VAL A 361 -8.24 20.10 14.92
C VAL A 361 -7.21 20.72 13.97
N ALA A 362 -6.08 20.05 13.72
CA ALA A 362 -5.06 20.57 12.83
C ALA A 362 -5.55 20.70 11.37
N ILE A 363 -6.32 19.72 10.90
CA ILE A 363 -6.99 19.73 9.59
C ILE A 363 -7.96 20.92 9.52
N ALA A 364 -8.86 21.03 10.51
CA ALA A 364 -9.90 22.07 10.54
C ALA A 364 -9.31 23.49 10.63
N GLN A 365 -8.28 23.69 11.45
CA GLN A 365 -7.59 24.98 11.58
C GLN A 365 -6.98 25.40 10.24
N THR A 366 -6.25 24.49 9.58
CA THR A 366 -5.63 24.78 8.27
C THR A 366 -6.69 25.13 7.22
N LEU A 367 -7.77 24.36 7.14
CA LEU A 367 -8.88 24.64 6.22
C LEU A 367 -9.57 25.97 6.53
N HIS A 368 -9.79 26.27 7.81
CA HIS A 368 -10.38 27.54 8.24
C HIS A 368 -9.50 28.74 7.84
N ASP A 369 -8.18 28.65 8.06
CA ASP A 369 -7.22 29.68 7.68
C ASP A 369 -7.17 29.89 6.15
N LEU A 370 -7.48 28.84 5.38
CA LEU A 370 -7.61 28.87 3.91
C LEU A 370 -8.99 29.35 3.43
N GLY A 371 -9.90 29.71 4.35
CA GLY A 371 -11.22 30.27 4.06
C GLY A 371 -12.36 29.28 3.91
N PHE A 372 -12.16 27.99 4.24
CA PHE A 372 -13.24 27.01 4.22
C PHE A 372 -14.23 27.25 5.36
N LYS A 373 -15.51 26.98 5.10
CA LYS A 373 -16.51 26.81 6.15
C LYS A 373 -16.38 25.41 6.74
N ILE A 374 -16.30 25.30 8.05
CA ILE A 374 -16.19 24.01 8.74
C ILE A 374 -17.56 23.60 9.27
N VAL A 375 -18.02 22.41 8.90
CA VAL A 375 -19.22 21.76 9.45
C VAL A 375 -18.81 20.44 10.07
N ALA A 376 -19.37 20.09 11.23
CA ALA A 376 -18.94 18.90 11.95
C ALA A 376 -20.07 18.31 12.83
N THR A 377 -19.99 17.01 13.09
CA THR A 377 -20.87 16.36 14.08
C THR A 377 -20.58 16.89 15.48
N ARG A 378 -21.57 16.87 16.38
CA ARG A 378 -21.50 17.49 17.73
C ARG A 378 -20.18 17.25 18.46
N GLY A 379 -19.77 15.99 18.61
CA GLY A 379 -18.57 15.62 19.36
C GLY A 379 -17.27 16.10 18.70
N THR A 380 -17.22 16.15 17.37
CA THR A 380 -16.08 16.70 16.62
C THR A 380 -16.06 18.22 16.77
N ARG A 381 -17.20 18.89 16.53
CA ARG A 381 -17.36 20.35 16.69
C ARG A 381 -16.98 20.82 18.11
N GLU A 382 -17.36 20.09 19.15
CA GLU A 382 -16.95 20.38 20.54
C GLU A 382 -15.43 20.39 20.74
N ALA A 383 -14.71 19.51 20.05
CA ALA A 383 -13.25 19.48 20.09
C ALA A 383 -12.65 20.68 19.33
N LEU A 384 -13.21 21.00 18.16
CA LEU A 384 -12.78 22.13 17.32
C LEU A 384 -12.96 23.48 18.04
N GLU A 385 -14.14 23.75 18.61
CA GLU A 385 -14.41 25.01 19.28
C GLU A 385 -13.58 25.21 20.55
N ARG A 386 -13.28 24.14 21.30
CA ARG A 386 -12.39 24.21 22.47
C ARG A 386 -10.98 24.66 22.09
N MET A 387 -10.57 24.42 20.85
CA MET A 387 -9.31 24.86 20.27
C MET A 387 -9.43 26.19 19.52
N GLY A 388 -10.60 26.82 19.53
CA GLY A 388 -10.85 28.12 18.91
C GLY A 388 -11.17 28.07 17.41
N VAL A 389 -11.40 26.89 16.84
CA VAL A 389 -11.77 26.75 15.42
C VAL A 389 -13.30 26.84 15.29
N PRO A 390 -13.86 27.86 14.61
CA PRO A 390 -15.30 27.95 14.41
C PRO A 390 -15.82 26.83 13.50
N ALA A 391 -16.82 26.09 13.98
CA ALA A 391 -17.49 25.05 13.19
C ALA A 391 -19.00 25.07 13.43
N THR A 392 -19.79 24.83 12.40
CA THR A 392 -21.25 24.69 12.54
C THR A 392 -21.61 23.24 12.84
N GLU A 393 -22.45 23.02 13.85
CA GLU A 393 -22.96 21.68 14.18
C GLU A 393 -23.88 21.19 13.06
N LEU A 394 -23.70 19.94 12.66
CA LEU A 394 -24.59 19.23 11.74
C LEU A 394 -25.09 17.95 12.40
N MET A 395 -26.36 17.62 12.17
CA MET A 395 -26.97 16.39 12.70
C MET A 395 -26.32 15.17 12.03
N LYS A 396 -26.22 14.08 12.79
CA LYS A 396 -25.90 12.79 12.20
C LYS A 396 -27.04 12.32 11.28
N VAL A 397 -26.75 11.40 10.38
CA VAL A 397 -27.75 10.93 9.41
C VAL A 397 -28.94 10.27 10.11
N GLY A 398 -28.69 9.48 11.16
CA GLY A 398 -29.75 8.91 11.99
C GLY A 398 -30.52 9.90 12.89
N GLU A 399 -30.07 11.16 13.01
CA GLU A 399 -30.67 12.16 13.91
C GLU A 399 -31.70 13.07 13.22
N GLY A 400 -31.66 13.21 11.89
CA GLY A 400 -32.63 14.01 11.13
C GLY A 400 -32.03 14.75 9.92
N SER A 401 -32.74 15.79 9.43
CA SER A 401 -32.35 16.64 8.31
C SER A 401 -32.49 18.13 8.68
N PRO A 402 -31.57 19.04 8.25
CA PRO A 402 -30.45 18.78 7.32
C PRO A 402 -29.30 18.01 7.98
N ASN A 403 -28.78 17.00 7.27
CA ASN A 403 -27.56 16.27 7.62
C ASN A 403 -26.51 16.37 6.50
N VAL A 404 -25.37 15.72 6.70
CA VAL A 404 -24.24 15.77 5.75
C VAL A 404 -24.59 15.17 4.38
N VAL A 405 -25.40 14.12 4.31
CA VAL A 405 -25.80 13.51 3.04
C VAL A 405 -26.60 14.51 2.21
N ASP A 406 -27.55 15.22 2.85
CA ASP A 406 -28.33 16.28 2.20
C ASP A 406 -27.41 17.38 1.63
N MET A 407 -26.39 17.79 2.40
CA MET A 407 -25.45 18.84 1.99
C MET A 407 -24.45 18.38 0.90
N ILE A 408 -24.07 17.11 0.87
CA ILE A 408 -23.29 16.53 -0.22
C ILE A 408 -24.15 16.50 -1.50
N GLU A 409 -25.39 16.06 -1.39
CA GLU A 409 -26.31 15.98 -2.53
C GLU A 409 -26.69 17.35 -3.11
N SER A 410 -26.77 18.39 -2.27
CA SER A 410 -27.01 19.77 -2.69
C SER A 410 -25.75 20.47 -3.26
N GLY A 411 -24.58 19.86 -3.12
CA GLY A 411 -23.29 20.43 -3.54
C GLY A 411 -22.74 21.50 -2.59
N GLU A 412 -23.23 21.57 -1.35
CA GLU A 412 -22.76 22.50 -0.34
C GLU A 412 -21.44 22.06 0.32
N VAL A 413 -21.20 20.75 0.44
CA VAL A 413 -19.96 20.15 0.94
C VAL A 413 -19.02 19.83 -0.23
N THR A 414 -17.79 20.31 -0.15
CA THR A 414 -16.74 20.13 -1.18
C THR A 414 -15.59 19.25 -0.71
N LEU A 415 -15.51 18.95 0.58
CA LEU A 415 -14.52 18.04 1.17
C LEU A 415 -15.13 17.27 2.35
N VAL A 416 -14.86 15.97 2.42
CA VAL A 416 -15.27 15.11 3.55
C VAL A 416 -14.03 14.53 4.22
N VAL A 417 -13.97 14.65 5.54
CA VAL A 417 -13.01 13.93 6.40
C VAL A 417 -13.81 13.05 7.35
N ASN A 418 -13.77 11.73 7.12
CA ASN A 418 -14.54 10.75 7.87
C ASN A 418 -13.65 9.57 8.30
N THR A 419 -13.12 9.60 9.52
CA THR A 419 -12.33 8.48 10.05
C THR A 419 -13.23 7.47 10.79
N PRO A 420 -13.30 6.21 10.36
CA PRO A 420 -14.29 5.24 10.86
C PRO A 420 -13.72 4.30 11.92
N THR A 421 -12.70 4.69 12.69
CA THR A 421 -12.07 3.82 13.69
C THR A 421 -13.08 3.33 14.75
N GLY A 422 -13.06 2.03 15.07
CA GLY A 422 -13.95 1.39 16.07
C GLY A 422 -15.25 0.75 15.55
N SER A 423 -15.88 -0.07 16.40
CA SER A 423 -17.01 -0.97 16.03
C SER A 423 -18.39 -0.30 15.92
N GLY A 424 -18.55 0.94 16.42
CA GLY A 424 -19.87 1.58 16.61
C GLY A 424 -20.33 2.59 15.56
N ALA A 425 -19.49 2.96 14.58
CA ALA A 425 -19.77 4.06 13.63
C ALA A 425 -20.21 3.61 12.22
N ARG A 426 -20.45 2.30 12.01
CA ARG A 426 -20.51 1.70 10.67
C ARG A 426 -21.69 2.18 9.81
N THR A 427 -22.87 2.47 10.36
CA THR A 427 -24.06 2.79 9.53
C THR A 427 -24.04 4.19 8.93
N ASP A 428 -23.81 5.23 9.75
CA ASP A 428 -23.85 6.62 9.26
C ASP A 428 -22.63 6.92 8.37
N GLY A 429 -21.47 6.36 8.70
CA GLY A 429 -20.26 6.52 7.89
C GLY A 429 -20.41 5.93 6.48
N TRP A 430 -21.09 4.81 6.34
CA TRP A 430 -21.35 4.18 5.04
C TRP A 430 -22.16 5.11 4.13
N GLU A 431 -23.23 5.73 4.64
CA GLU A 431 -24.07 6.64 3.84
C GLU A 431 -23.31 7.90 3.39
N ILE A 432 -22.45 8.44 4.26
CA ILE A 432 -21.59 9.59 3.98
C ILE A 432 -20.64 9.27 2.82
N ARG A 433 -19.87 8.19 2.95
CA ARG A 433 -18.85 7.81 1.96
C ARG A 433 -19.49 7.49 0.61
N ARG A 434 -20.62 6.78 0.62
CA ARG A 434 -21.39 6.49 -0.60
C ARG A 434 -21.84 7.77 -1.30
N SER A 435 -22.42 8.72 -0.56
CA SER A 435 -22.87 9.99 -1.12
C SER A 435 -21.70 10.81 -1.68
N ALA A 436 -20.57 10.85 -0.97
CA ALA A 436 -19.36 11.55 -1.43
C ALA A 436 -18.83 10.97 -2.75
N VAL A 437 -18.70 9.65 -2.86
CA VAL A 437 -18.30 8.97 -4.11
C VAL A 437 -19.27 9.28 -5.24
N ALA A 438 -20.59 9.17 -4.99
CA ALA A 438 -21.62 9.42 -6.00
C ALA A 438 -21.62 10.87 -6.53
N ARG A 439 -21.14 11.83 -5.73
CA ARG A 439 -21.03 13.25 -6.10
C ARG A 439 -19.61 13.68 -6.46
N SER A 440 -18.66 12.75 -6.52
CA SER A 440 -17.24 13.02 -6.75
C SER A 440 -16.67 14.07 -5.78
N VAL A 441 -17.15 14.05 -4.52
CA VAL A 441 -16.61 14.85 -3.43
C VAL A 441 -15.45 14.06 -2.79
N PRO A 442 -14.23 14.60 -2.73
CA PRO A 442 -13.12 13.92 -2.08
C PRO A 442 -13.45 13.54 -0.64
N CYS A 443 -13.30 12.25 -0.32
CA CYS A 443 -13.62 11.67 0.98
C CYS A 443 -12.39 11.01 1.58
N LEU A 444 -11.81 11.67 2.58
CA LEU A 444 -10.59 11.24 3.25
C LEU A 444 -10.96 10.40 4.46
N THR A 445 -10.58 9.12 4.44
CA THR A 445 -10.97 8.15 5.48
C THR A 445 -9.91 7.93 6.55
N THR A 446 -8.75 8.57 6.43
CA THR A 446 -7.65 8.52 7.40
C THR A 446 -7.23 9.92 7.82
N LEU A 447 -6.71 10.05 9.04
CA LEU A 447 -6.14 11.32 9.49
C LEU A 447 -4.90 11.72 8.67
N ALA A 448 -4.05 10.75 8.34
CA ALA A 448 -2.83 11.02 7.58
C ALA A 448 -3.14 11.50 6.15
N GLY A 449 -4.09 10.87 5.46
CA GLY A 449 -4.61 11.35 4.17
C GLY A 449 -5.27 12.73 4.31
N GLY A 450 -6.02 12.95 5.39
CA GLY A 450 -6.53 14.27 5.81
C GLY A 450 -5.46 15.36 5.85
N LEU A 451 -4.38 15.10 6.57
CA LEU A 451 -3.25 16.02 6.75
C LEU A 451 -2.47 16.24 5.45
N ALA A 452 -2.28 15.19 4.63
CA ALA A 452 -1.67 15.30 3.31
C ALA A 452 -2.50 16.20 2.38
N ALA A 453 -3.81 16.00 2.36
CA ALA A 453 -4.73 16.77 1.53
C ALA A 453 -4.78 18.25 1.90
N VAL A 454 -4.86 18.61 3.19
CA VAL A 454 -4.88 20.03 3.58
C VAL A 454 -3.57 20.73 3.27
N ARG A 455 -2.43 20.03 3.37
CA ARG A 455 -1.13 20.55 2.92
C ARG A 455 -1.11 20.76 1.42
N ALA A 456 -1.65 19.82 0.65
CA ALA A 456 -1.78 19.93 -0.80
C ALA A 456 -2.67 21.12 -1.22
N ILE A 457 -3.83 21.30 -0.57
CA ILE A 457 -4.73 22.46 -0.78
C ILE A 457 -4.01 23.77 -0.44
N SER A 458 -3.26 23.80 0.67
CA SER A 458 -2.47 24.96 1.06
C SER A 458 -1.38 25.28 0.03
N SER A 459 -0.64 24.26 -0.44
CA SER A 459 0.44 24.42 -1.42
C SER A 459 -0.09 24.96 -2.76
N ALA A 460 -1.25 24.48 -3.20
CA ALA A 460 -1.90 24.93 -4.44
C ALA A 460 -2.25 26.43 -4.45
N ARG A 461 -2.29 27.11 -3.28
CA ARG A 461 -2.44 28.58 -3.22
C ARG A 461 -1.22 29.35 -3.70
N ASN A 462 -0.05 28.71 -3.73
CA ASN A 462 1.22 29.36 -4.04
C ASN A 462 1.54 29.35 -5.55
N GLY A 463 0.75 28.67 -6.37
CA GLY A 463 0.92 28.62 -7.82
C GLY A 463 0.42 27.32 -8.45
N GLU A 464 0.39 27.29 -9.77
CA GLU A 464 0.10 26.07 -10.53
C GLU A 464 1.29 25.12 -10.52
N ALA A 465 0.99 23.83 -10.52
CA ALA A 465 2.03 22.81 -10.53
C ALA A 465 2.64 22.67 -11.93
N GLU A 466 3.97 22.79 -12.02
CA GLU A 466 4.71 22.63 -13.27
C GLU A 466 4.49 21.25 -13.91
N VAL A 467 4.43 21.17 -15.24
CA VAL A 467 4.31 19.90 -15.97
C VAL A 467 5.63 19.58 -16.65
N LEU A 468 6.23 18.45 -16.25
CA LEU A 468 7.46 17.93 -16.83
C LEU A 468 7.22 16.56 -17.48
N SER A 469 7.92 16.30 -18.57
CA SER A 469 8.04 14.97 -19.16
C SER A 469 8.96 14.07 -18.33
N LEU A 470 8.80 12.74 -18.47
CA LEU A 470 9.71 11.78 -17.84
C LEU A 470 11.17 11.98 -18.28
N GLN A 471 11.39 12.35 -19.55
CA GLN A 471 12.71 12.63 -20.07
C GLN A 471 13.36 13.83 -19.39
N GLU A 472 12.58 14.85 -19.04
CA GLU A 472 13.08 16.02 -18.31
C GLU A 472 13.42 15.66 -16.85
N ILE A 473 12.53 14.91 -16.19
CA ILE A 473 12.74 14.39 -14.83
C ILE A 473 14.02 13.53 -14.77
N HIS A 474 14.19 12.59 -15.70
CA HIS A 474 15.34 11.66 -15.71
C HIS A 474 16.66 12.33 -16.14
N ARG A 475 16.61 13.50 -16.78
CA ARG A 475 17.79 14.35 -17.01
C ARG A 475 18.15 15.21 -15.80
N GLY A 476 17.34 15.16 -14.74
CA GLY A 476 17.49 15.99 -13.55
C GLY A 476 17.14 17.45 -13.80
N LEU A 477 16.14 17.78 -14.63
CA LEU A 477 15.82 19.21 -14.88
C LEU A 477 15.20 19.94 -13.69
N TYR A 478 14.71 19.23 -12.67
CA TYR A 478 14.50 19.89 -11.39
C TYR A 478 15.85 20.45 -10.83
N SER A 479 16.99 19.78 -11.08
CA SER A 479 18.28 20.10 -10.47
C SER A 479 19.01 21.28 -11.13
N VAL A 480 18.59 21.68 -12.34
CA VAL A 480 19.29 22.72 -13.13
C VAL A 480 18.81 24.14 -12.76
N GLU A 481 17.58 24.30 -12.26
CA GLU A 481 17.04 25.62 -11.89
C GLU A 481 17.43 26.06 -10.47
N ALA A 482 18.05 25.19 -9.66
CA ALA A 482 18.57 25.58 -8.34
C ALA A 482 19.89 26.38 -8.42
N GLU A 483 20.53 26.44 -9.60
CA GLU A 483 21.80 27.15 -9.84
C GLU A 483 21.66 28.42 -10.72
N ALA A 484 20.44 28.83 -11.10
CA ALA A 484 20.17 30.06 -11.84
C ALA A 484 19.41 31.07 -10.97
#